data_AF-A0AA38PNN4-F1
#
_entry.id   AF-A0AA38PNN4-F1
#
_cell.length_a   1.000
_cell.length_b   1.000
_cell.length_c   1.000
_cell.angle_alpha   90.00
_cell.angle_beta   90.00
_cell.angle_gamma   90.00
#
_symmetry.space_group_name_H-M   'P 1'
#
loop_
_entity.id
_entity.type
_entity.pdbx_description
1 polymer ?
#
loop_
_entity_poly.entity_id
_entity_poly.type
_entity_poly.pdbx_seq_one_letter_code
_entity_poly.pdbx_strand_id
1 'polypeptide(L)' 'FWDDHLTQEEIDLICGAYEVATGIISRDGKHQTAVRSWWPRPGAWRSCGLNCGYWSRDAEGWFQNRLNAIHAPGQSL' A
#
# COMPACT_ATOMS: atom_id res chain seq x y z
N PHE A 1 -21.69 17.29 -11.03
CA PHE A 1 -20.61 17.03 -10.05
C PHE A 1 -19.98 15.73 -10.47
N TRP A 2 -18.75 15.78 -10.97
CA TRP A 2 -17.93 14.59 -11.21
C TRP A 2 -17.35 14.20 -9.86
N ASP A 3 -17.45 12.93 -9.47
CA ASP A 3 -16.83 12.46 -8.25
C ASP A 3 -15.38 12.08 -8.58
N ASP A 4 -14.47 13.03 -8.36
CA ASP A 4 -13.03 12.86 -8.64
C ASP A 4 -12.33 12.01 -7.56
N HIS A 5 -13.08 11.30 -6.72
CA HIS A 5 -12.55 10.48 -5.64
C HIS A 5 -12.55 9.01 -6.05
N LEU A 6 -11.40 8.37 -5.90
CA LEU A 6 -11.29 6.91 -6.03
C LEU A 6 -12.06 6.23 -4.89
N THR A 7 -12.79 5.16 -5.21
CA THR A 7 -13.38 4.29 -4.20
C THR A 7 -12.30 3.52 -3.43
N GLN A 8 -12.67 2.92 -2.30
CA GLN A 8 -11.72 2.13 -1.52
C GLN A 8 -11.22 0.91 -2.33
N GLU A 9 -12.11 0.29 -3.11
CA GLU A 9 -11.79 -0.85 -3.96
C GLU A 9 -10.81 -0.46 -5.08
N GLU A 10 -10.98 0.72 -5.69
CA GLU A 10 -10.06 1.23 -6.70
C GLU A 10 -8.68 1.54 -6.11
N ILE A 11 -8.65 2.14 -4.91
CA ILE A 11 -7.40 2.38 -4.18
C ILE A 11 -6.70 1.05 -3.88
N ASP A 12 -7.42 0.05 -3.39
CA ASP A 12 -6.87 -1.24 -3.04
C ASP A 12 -6.36 -1.98 -4.28
N LEU A 13 -7.07 -1.90 -5.41
CA LEU A 13 -6.62 -2.43 -6.70
C LEU A 13 -5.33 -1.76 -7.17
N ILE A 14 -5.29 -0.43 -7.23
CA ILE A 14 -4.12 0.35 -7.70
C ILE A 14 -2.91 0.12 -6.79
N CYS A 15 -3.13 0.04 -5.47
CA CYS A 15 -2.05 -0.17 -4.50
C CYS A 15 -1.57 -1.63 -4.42
N GLY A 16 -2.22 -2.56 -5.13
CA GLY A 16 -1.94 -3.98 -5.04
C GLY A 16 -2.15 -4.51 -3.63
N ALA A 17 -3.30 -4.20 -3.02
CA ALA A 17 -3.64 -4.66 -1.69
C ALA A 17 -4.07 -6.13 -1.69
N TYR A 18 -3.69 -6.86 -0.65
CA TYR A 18 -4.03 -8.26 -0.46
C TYR A 18 -4.13 -8.60 1.03
N GLU A 19 -4.87 -9.66 1.36
CA GLU A 19 -4.99 -10.16 2.72
C GLU A 19 -3.98 -11.25 3.02
N VAL A 20 -3.43 -11.22 4.23
CA VAL A 20 -2.56 -12.27 4.76
C VAL A 20 -3.07 -12.70 6.12
N ALA A 21 -3.08 -14.01 6.36
CA ALA A 21 -3.40 -14.55 7.67
C ALA A 21 -2.32 -14.15 8.68
N THR A 22 -2.74 -13.64 9.84
CA THR A 22 -1.82 -13.22 10.91
C THR A 22 -1.37 -14.39 11.80
N GLY A 23 -1.95 -15.57 11.62
CA GLY A 23 -1.76 -16.74 12.48
C GLY A 23 -2.56 -16.69 13.79
N ILE A 24 -3.26 -15.60 14.08
CA ILE A 24 -4.10 -15.44 15.28
C ILE A 24 -5.50 -15.96 14.98
N ILE A 25 -6.04 -16.77 15.89
CA ILE A 25 -7.42 -17.25 15.86
C ILE A 25 -8.18 -16.56 17.00
N SER A 26 -9.28 -15.90 16.66
CA SER A 26 -10.16 -15.25 17.63
C SER A 26 -10.92 -16.26 18.49
N ARG A 27 -11.53 -15.79 19.59
CA ARG A 27 -12.30 -16.66 20.51
C ARG A 27 -13.50 -17.34 19.85
N ASP A 28 -14.05 -16.75 18.78
CA ASP A 28 -15.11 -17.32 17.95
C ASP A 28 -14.58 -18.23 16.81
N GLY A 29 -13.28 -18.56 16.83
CA GLY A 29 -12.67 -19.51 15.91
C GLY A 29 -12.32 -18.95 14.53
N LYS A 30 -12.35 -17.63 14.34
CA LYS A 30 -12.04 -17.00 13.05
C LYS A 30 -10.57 -16.65 12.95
N HIS A 31 -9.99 -16.83 11.76
CA HIS A 31 -8.64 -16.37 11.47
C HIS A 31 -8.64 -14.86 11.34
N GLN A 32 -7.75 -14.19 12.09
CA GLN A 32 -7.50 -12.78 11.88
C GLN A 32 -6.61 -12.62 10.64
N THR A 33 -7.06 -11.79 9.69
CA THR A 33 -6.26 -11.35 8.55
C THR A 33 -5.75 -9.92 8.76
N ALA A 34 -4.71 -9.57 8.01
CA ALA A 34 -4.20 -8.23 7.89
C ALA A 34 -4.10 -7.86 6.42
N VAL A 35 -4.46 -6.62 6.08
CA VAL A 35 -4.30 -6.08 4.73
C VAL A 35 -2.87 -5.58 4.56
N ARG A 36 -2.19 -6.06 3.51
CA ARG A 36 -0.90 -5.58 3.02
C ARG A 36 -1.08 -4.97 1.64
N SER A 37 -0.10 -4.19 1.18
CA SER A 37 -0.11 -3.55 -0.13
C SER A 37 1.31 -3.40 -0.67
N TRP A 38 1.46 -3.52 -1.99
CA TRP A 38 2.75 -3.31 -2.65
C TRP A 38 3.11 -1.83 -2.76
N TRP A 39 2.12 -0.96 -2.94
CA TRP A 39 2.31 0.49 -2.97
C TRP A 39 1.64 1.18 -1.78
N PRO A 40 2.20 2.30 -1.29
CA PRO A 40 1.64 3.03 -0.16
C PRO A 40 0.26 3.57 -0.50
N ARG A 41 -0.71 3.33 0.38
CA ARG A 41 -2.06 3.88 0.24
C ARG A 41 -2.06 5.42 0.39
N PRO A 42 -3.06 6.14 -0.16
CA PRO A 42 -3.08 7.60 -0.16
C PRO A 42 -2.87 8.26 1.20
N GLY A 43 -3.36 7.64 2.28
CA GLY A 43 -3.16 8.14 3.65
C GLY A 43 -1.69 8.13 4.10
N ALA A 44 -0.90 7.13 3.68
CA ALA A 44 0.53 7.05 3.99
C ALA A 44 1.33 8.10 3.21
N TRP A 45 0.92 8.40 1.98
CA TRP A 45 1.53 9.48 1.20
C TRP A 45 1.20 10.84 1.80
N ARG A 46 -0.08 11.08 2.17
CA ARG A 46 -0.55 12.39 2.67
C ARG A 46 0.23 12.88 3.90
N SER A 47 0.63 11.97 4.78
CA SER A 47 1.34 12.27 6.01
C SER A 47 2.87 12.26 5.88
N CYS A 48 3.42 11.88 4.71
CA CYS A 48 4.86 11.79 4.51
C CYS A 48 5.47 13.11 4.01
N GLY A 49 6.77 13.29 4.24
CA GLY A 49 7.52 14.48 3.80
C GLY A 49 7.69 14.60 2.28
N LEU A 50 7.32 13.57 1.50
CA LEU A 50 7.38 13.61 0.03
C LEU A 50 6.12 14.22 -0.60
N ASN A 51 5.06 14.44 0.18
CA ASN A 51 3.83 15.09 -0.28
C ASN A 51 3.98 16.62 -0.36
N CYS A 52 4.77 17.08 -1.33
CA CYS A 52 5.08 18.49 -1.56
C CYS A 52 4.27 19.14 -2.71
N GLY A 53 3.21 18.47 -3.19
CA GLY A 53 2.32 18.98 -4.24
C GLY A 53 2.79 18.74 -5.68
N TYR A 54 3.97 18.14 -5.88
CA TYR A 54 4.48 17.72 -7.18
C TYR A 54 5.37 16.47 -7.03
N TRP A 55 5.70 15.84 -8.15
CA TRP A 55 6.65 14.72 -8.18
C TRP A 55 8.08 15.23 -8.05
N SER A 56 8.63 15.20 -6.84
CA SER A 56 10.00 15.64 -6.57
C SER A 56 11.03 14.59 -6.98
N ARG A 57 12.30 14.98 -7.06
CA ARG A 57 13.41 14.04 -7.26
C ARG A 57 13.47 12.97 -6.17
N ASP A 58 13.14 13.34 -4.94
CA ASP A 58 13.13 12.41 -3.80
C ASP A 58 11.96 11.42 -3.91
N ALA A 59 10.80 11.86 -4.43
CA ALA A 59 9.68 10.97 -4.74
C ALA A 59 10.06 9.92 -5.79
N GLU A 60 10.74 10.34 -6.88
CA GLU A 60 11.27 9.43 -7.90
C GLU A 60 12.26 8.43 -7.30
N GLY A 61 13.23 8.91 -6.51
CA GLY A 61 14.22 8.05 -5.87
C GLY A 61 13.57 7.01 -4.95
N TRP A 62 12.58 7.42 -4.15
CA TRP A 62 11.81 6.50 -3.32
C TRP A 62 11.05 5.46 -4.15
N PHE A 63 10.38 5.88 -5.23
CA PHE A 63 9.60 5.00 -6.10
C PHE A 63 10.47 3.92 -6.73
N GLN A 64 11.60 4.30 -7.33
CA GLN A 64 12.53 3.37 -7.96
C GLN A 64 13.11 2.36 -6.95
N ASN A 65 13.45 2.82 -5.74
CA ASN A 65 13.92 1.94 -4.67
C ASN A 65 12.85 0.91 -4.27
N ARG A 66 11.58 1.34 -4.14
CA ARG A 66 10.48 0.44 -3.83
C ARG A 66 10.21 -0.54 -4.96
N LEU A 67 10.23 -0.08 -6.21
CA LEU A 67 10.05 -0.93 -7.39
C LEU A 67 11.11 -2.04 -7.43
N ASN A 68 12.38 -1.67 -7.19
CA ASN A 68 13.48 -2.63 -7.10
C ASN A 68 13.29 -3.62 -5.96
N ALA A 69 12.81 -3.17 -4.79
CA ALA A 69 12.54 -4.05 -3.66
C ALA A 69 11.42 -5.06 -3.96
N ILE A 70 10.35 -4.64 -4.66
CA ILE A 70 9.25 -5.52 -5.08
C ILE A 70 9.74 -6.59 -6.06
N HIS A 71 10.65 -6.25 -6.97
CA HIS A 71 11.21 -7.19 -7.95
C HIS A 71 12.38 -8.03 -7.41
N ALA A 72 12.92 -7.70 -6.23
CA ALA A 72 14.01 -8.45 -5.65
C ALA A 72 13.54 -9.84 -5.19
N PRO A 73 14.21 -10.92 -5.62
CA PRO A 73 13.88 -12.27 -5.16
C PRO A 73 14.16 -12.38 -3.66
N GLY A 74 13.12 -12.67 -2.87
CA GLY A 74 13.24 -12.90 -1.42
C GLY A 74 12.39 -12.01 -0.51
N GLN A 75 11.63 -11.04 -1.03
CA GLN A 75 10.57 -10.39 -0.25
C GLN A 75 9.27 -11.20 -0.30
N SER A 76 9.27 -12.37 0.34
CA SER A 76 8.05 -12.84 1.00
C SER A 76 7.86 -11.98 2.25
N LEU A 77 6.90 -11.04 2.19
CA LEU A 77 6.39 -10.28 3.33
C LEU A 77 5.69 -11.19 4.34
#